data_AF-A0A0S4TUI7-F1
#
_entry.id   AF-A0A0S4TUI7-F1
#
_cell.length_a   1.000
_cell.length_b   1.000
_cell.length_c   1.000
_cell.angle_alpha   90.00
_cell.angle_beta   90.00
_cell.angle_gamma   90.00
#
_symmetry.space_group_name_H-M   'P 1'
#
loop_
_entity.id
_entity.type
_entity.pdbx_description
1 polymer ?
#
loop_
_entity_poly.entity_id
_entity_poly.type
_entity_poly.pdbx_seq_one_letter_code
_entity_poly.pdbx_strand_id
1 'polypeptide(L)'
;MDNTLLIRTLSDEQALLRAATQTLQAETRALHDGDMVELERITETKQQQLSRLAEADRERRLWWAQHGAADPYGLVKYLRSDATASRLFDENLALAAALRQRNLDNGTLIALRLRATQNALAVLHAANNGGGTPYGRDGKQPLSMPRFSIVAQ
;
A
#
# COMPACT_ATOMS: atom_id res chain seq x y z
N MET A 1 27.34 -22.46 19.59
CA MET A 1 26.98 -21.22 18.85
C MET A 1 25.75 -20.65 19.55
N ASP A 2 25.83 -19.43 20.06
CA ASP A 2 24.71 -18.82 20.79
C ASP A 2 23.64 -18.32 19.81
N ASN A 3 22.63 -19.15 19.55
CA ASN A 3 21.44 -18.80 18.78
C ASN A 3 20.59 -17.69 19.42
N THR A 4 20.87 -17.31 20.67
CA THR A 4 20.12 -16.35 21.46
C THR A 4 20.03 -14.97 20.80
N LEU A 5 21.11 -14.48 20.18
CA LEU A 5 21.10 -13.20 19.48
C LEU A 5 20.23 -13.23 18.23
N LEU A 6 20.34 -14.30 17.43
CA LEU A 6 19.52 -14.49 16.22
C LEU A 6 18.03 -14.61 16.56
N ILE A 7 17.68 -15.38 17.59
CA ILE A 7 16.30 -15.54 18.06
C ILE A 7 15.74 -14.20 18.54
N ARG A 8 16.55 -13.41 19.26
CA ARG A 8 16.15 -12.06 19.68
C ARG A 8 15.89 -11.14 18.50
N THR A 9 16.80 -11.09 17.52
CA THR A 9 16.61 -10.28 16.30
C THR A 9 15.35 -10.68 15.53
N LEU A 10 15.08 -11.99 15.39
CA LEU A 10 13.85 -12.47 14.74
C LEU A 10 12.59 -12.11 15.52
N SER A 11 12.64 -12.13 16.85
CA SER A 11 11.53 -11.68 17.70
C SER A 11 11.28 -10.18 17.58
N ASP A 12 12.34 -9.38 17.51
CA ASP A 12 12.26 -7.93 17.33
C ASP A 12 11.69 -7.58 15.94
N GLU A 13 12.10 -8.29 14.89
CA GLU A 13 11.49 -8.22 13.56
C GLU A 13 9.99 -8.56 13.59
N GLN A 14 9.60 -9.59 14.35
CA GLN A 14 8.20 -9.99 14.47
C GLN A 14 7.35 -8.87 15.10
N ALA A 15 7.86 -8.24 16.16
CA ALA A 15 7.19 -7.12 16.83
C ALA A 15 7.02 -5.92 15.87
N LEU A 16 8.05 -5.61 15.09
CA LEU A 16 8.00 -4.56 14.07
C LEU A 16 6.97 -4.86 12.97
N LEU A 17 6.92 -6.10 12.48
CA LEU A 17 5.95 -6.53 11.46
C LEU A 17 4.50 -6.45 11.96
N ARG A 18 4.26 -6.84 13.22
CA ARG A 18 2.93 -6.72 13.84
C ARG A 18 2.52 -5.26 14.01
N ALA A 19 3.42 -4.42 14.49
CA ALA A 19 3.17 -2.98 14.63
C ALA A 19 2.87 -2.33 13.27
N ALA A 20 3.63 -2.69 12.23
CA ALA A 20 3.38 -2.18 10.88
C ALA A 20 2.06 -2.68 10.29
N THR A 21 1.64 -3.91 10.62
CA THR A 21 0.31 -4.43 10.23
C THR A 21 -0.82 -3.63 10.86
N GLN A 22 -0.68 -3.23 12.13
CA GLN A 22 -1.65 -2.38 12.82
C GLN A 22 -1.70 -0.98 12.21
N THR A 23 -0.54 -0.40 11.86
CA THR A 23 -0.46 0.89 11.15
C THR A 23 -1.20 0.83 9.81
N LEU A 24 -1.02 -0.24 9.02
CA LEU A 24 -1.74 -0.40 7.75
C LEU A 24 -3.26 -0.60 7.93
N GLN A 25 -3.69 -1.22 9.02
CA GLN A 25 -5.11 -1.32 9.36
C GLN A 25 -5.71 0.04 9.73
N ALA A 26 -4.97 0.85 10.49
CA ALA A 26 -5.34 2.23 10.76
C ALA A 26 -5.38 3.06 9.46
N GLU A 27 -4.43 2.85 8.55
CA GLU A 27 -4.39 3.50 7.23
C GLU A 27 -5.66 3.19 6.43
N THR A 28 -6.08 1.92 6.37
CA THR A 28 -7.33 1.54 5.67
C THR A 28 -8.55 2.26 6.27
N ARG A 29 -8.61 2.43 7.60
CA ARG A 29 -9.73 3.13 8.27
C ARG A 29 -9.70 4.63 8.01
N ALA A 30 -8.55 5.28 8.18
CA ALA A 30 -8.39 6.70 7.87
C ALA A 30 -8.64 7.00 6.39
N LEU A 31 -8.21 6.11 5.50
CA LEU A 31 -8.54 6.14 4.08
C LEU A 31 -10.03 5.91 3.81
N HIS A 32 -10.78 5.22 4.66
CA HIS A 32 -12.23 5.08 4.51
C HIS A 32 -12.94 6.35 4.98
N ASP A 33 -12.55 6.85 6.15
CA ASP A 33 -13.21 7.97 6.84
C ASP A 33 -12.82 9.34 6.27
N GLY A 34 -11.75 9.40 5.46
CA GLY A 34 -11.27 10.65 4.85
C GLY A 34 -10.53 11.56 5.82
N ASP A 35 -9.98 11.00 6.90
CA ASP A 35 -9.22 11.74 7.90
C ASP A 35 -7.79 12.02 7.42
N MET A 36 -7.58 13.21 6.84
CA MET A 36 -6.30 13.61 6.28
C MET A 36 -5.21 13.83 7.34
N VAL A 37 -5.59 14.25 8.55
CA VAL A 37 -4.64 14.50 9.65
C VAL A 37 -4.09 13.16 10.15
N GLU A 38 -4.96 12.18 10.31
CA GLU A 38 -4.55 10.84 10.72
C GLU A 38 -3.74 10.13 9.62
N LEU A 39 -4.03 10.38 8.33
CA LEU A 39 -3.22 9.86 7.21
C LEU A 39 -1.79 10.39 7.21
N GLU A 40 -1.57 11.68 7.51
CA GLU A 40 -0.22 12.25 7.64
C GLU A 40 0.55 11.59 8.78
N ARG A 41 -0.09 11.48 9.97
CA ARG A 41 0.51 10.82 11.14
C ARG A 41 0.85 9.35 10.89
N ILE A 42 -0.01 8.63 10.18
CA ILE A 42 0.19 7.23 9.77
C ILE A 42 1.37 7.12 8.80
N THR A 43 1.51 8.07 7.86
CA THR A 43 2.60 8.09 6.89
C THR A 43 3.96 8.23 7.57
N GLU A 44 4.08 9.15 8.53
CA GLU A 44 5.30 9.32 9.33
C GLU A 44 5.62 8.05 10.14
N THR A 45 4.61 7.46 10.78
CA THR A 45 4.75 6.23 11.56
C THR A 45 5.24 5.06 10.68
N LYS A 46 4.69 4.94 9.47
CA LYS A 46 5.08 3.92 8.48
C LYS A 46 6.54 4.09 8.04
N GLN A 47 6.98 5.32 7.79
CA GLN A 47 8.36 5.62 7.42
C GLN A 47 9.37 5.24 8.51
N GLN A 48 9.04 5.50 9.77
CA GLN A 48 9.85 5.09 10.92
C GLN A 48 9.91 3.57 11.06
N GLN A 49 8.76 2.89 10.92
CA GLN A 49 8.68 1.43 10.99
C GLN A 49 9.48 0.75 9.87
N LEU A 50 9.42 1.28 8.64
CA LEU A 50 10.21 0.77 7.51
C LEU A 50 11.71 0.95 7.72
N SER A 51 12.13 2.09 8.25
CA SER A 51 13.54 2.35 8.59
C SER A 51 14.06 1.34 9.62
N ARG A 52 13.27 1.06 10.66
CA ARG A 52 13.62 0.08 11.69
C ARG A 52 13.66 -1.35 11.16
N LEU A 53 12.73 -1.71 10.27
CA LEU A 53 12.72 -3.02 9.63
C LEU A 53 13.95 -3.22 8.73
N ALA A 54 14.36 -2.18 8.00
CA ALA A 54 15.55 -2.21 7.17
C ALA A 54 16.84 -2.35 8.01
N GLU A 55 16.89 -1.73 9.19
CA GLU A 55 18.01 -1.91 10.12
C GLU A 55 18.07 -3.34 10.66
N ALA A 56 16.95 -3.90 11.11
CA ALA A 56 16.90 -5.28 11.58
C ALA A 56 17.33 -6.30 10.49
N ASP A 57 16.90 -6.09 9.23
CA ASP A 57 17.36 -6.93 8.11
C ASP A 57 18.87 -6.79 7.86
N ARG A 58 19.44 -5.59 8.00
CA ARG A 58 20.89 -5.37 7.92
C ARG A 58 21.61 -6.09 9.04
N GLU A 59 21.18 -5.96 10.29
CA GLU A 59 21.77 -6.63 11.44
C GLU A 59 21.77 -8.15 11.27
N ARG A 60 20.65 -8.73 10.81
CA ARG A 60 20.54 -10.16 10.53
C ARG A 60 21.50 -10.61 9.42
N ARG A 61 21.64 -9.83 8.35
CA ARG A 61 22.59 -10.13 7.26
C ARG A 61 24.04 -10.01 7.71
N LEU A 62 24.37 -9.02 8.53
CA LEU A 62 25.71 -8.84 9.10
C LEU A 62 26.05 -9.99 10.05
N TRP A 63 25.12 -10.37 10.91
CA TRP A 63 25.27 -11.54 11.78
C TRP A 63 25.52 -12.80 10.95
N TRP A 64 24.74 -13.02 9.87
CA TRP A 64 24.95 -14.16 8.98
C TRP A 64 26.30 -14.08 8.24
N ALA A 65 26.71 -12.92 7.75
CA ALA A 65 28.01 -12.77 7.08
C ALA A 65 29.20 -13.10 7.98
N GLN A 66 29.06 -12.89 9.30
CA GLN A 66 30.09 -13.21 10.29
C GLN A 66 30.11 -14.69 10.69
N HIS A 67 28.96 -15.39 10.61
CA HIS A 67 28.79 -16.75 11.17
C HIS A 67 28.54 -17.83 10.12
N GLY A 68 28.05 -17.47 8.94
CA GLY A 68 27.70 -18.33 7.83
C GLY A 68 28.65 -18.11 6.66
N ALA A 69 29.51 -19.09 6.40
CA ALA A 69 30.45 -19.03 5.29
C ALA A 69 29.69 -18.88 3.96
N ALA A 70 29.79 -17.70 3.33
CA ALA A 70 29.52 -17.31 1.92
C ALA A 70 28.27 -17.85 1.18
N ASP A 71 27.43 -18.69 1.78
CA ASP A 71 26.25 -19.29 1.15
C ASP A 71 25.02 -18.41 1.41
N PRO A 72 24.44 -17.80 0.36
CA PRO A 72 23.21 -17.01 0.46
C PRO A 72 22.00 -17.83 0.97
N TYR A 73 21.99 -19.14 0.73
CA TYR A 73 20.92 -20.05 1.16
C TYR A 73 21.20 -20.73 2.49
N GLY A 74 22.42 -20.59 3.01
CA GLY A 74 22.86 -21.22 4.25
C GLY A 74 22.10 -20.69 5.46
N LEU A 75 21.62 -19.43 5.43
CA LEU A 75 20.86 -18.84 6.54
C LEU A 75 19.56 -19.60 6.79
N VAL A 76 18.81 -19.93 5.74
CA VAL A 76 17.55 -20.70 5.89
C VAL A 76 17.86 -22.09 6.41
N LYS A 77 18.89 -22.76 5.87
CA LYS A 77 19.31 -24.09 6.33
C LYS A 77 19.74 -24.07 7.80
N TYR A 78 20.41 -23.01 8.23
CA TYR A 78 20.82 -22.79 9.61
C TYR A 78 19.61 -22.52 10.52
N LEU A 79 18.68 -21.67 10.10
CA LEU A 79 17.44 -21.42 10.83
C LEU A 79 16.60 -22.70 11.00
N ARG A 80 16.61 -23.59 10.01
CA ARG A 80 15.93 -24.89 10.07
C ARG A 80 16.57 -25.89 11.05
N SER A 81 17.81 -25.65 11.49
CA SER A 81 18.47 -26.48 12.51
C SER A 81 17.94 -26.24 13.93
N ASP A 82 17.24 -25.13 14.15
CA ASP A 82 16.62 -24.76 15.41
C ASP A 82 15.10 -24.58 15.22
N ALA A 83 14.30 -25.39 15.91
CA ALA A 83 12.85 -25.36 15.77
C ALA A 83 12.23 -24.00 16.12
N THR A 84 12.83 -23.26 17.07
CA THR A 84 12.33 -21.95 17.50
C THR A 84 12.64 -20.89 16.46
N ALA A 85 13.90 -20.86 15.99
CA ALA A 85 14.34 -19.90 14.97
C ALA A 85 13.61 -20.14 13.63
N SER A 86 13.43 -21.41 13.25
CA SER A 86 12.65 -21.80 12.07
C SER A 86 11.21 -21.29 12.15
N ARG A 87 10.53 -21.50 13.28
CA ARG A 87 9.14 -21.06 13.47
C ARG A 87 9.02 -19.55 13.38
N LEU A 88 9.87 -18.81 14.10
CA LEU A 88 9.86 -17.34 14.08
C LEU A 88 10.11 -16.79 12.67
N PHE A 89 11.02 -17.41 11.91
CA PHE A 89 11.29 -17.00 10.54
C PHE A 89 10.10 -17.23 9.61
N ASP A 90 9.44 -18.39 9.71
CA ASP A 90 8.23 -18.68 8.92
C ASP A 90 7.08 -17.72 9.27
N GLU A 91 6.89 -17.41 10.55
CA GLU A 91 5.91 -16.43 11.02
C GLU A 91 6.21 -15.02 10.49
N ASN A 92 7.49 -14.60 10.49
CA ASN A 92 7.91 -13.32 9.93
C ASN A 92 7.65 -13.25 8.41
N LEU A 93 7.91 -14.34 7.69
CA LEU A 93 7.65 -14.41 6.25
C LEU A 93 6.16 -14.29 5.95
N ALA A 94 5.31 -14.98 6.73
CA ALA A 94 3.86 -14.89 6.59
C ALA A 94 3.35 -13.47 6.89
N LEU A 95 3.86 -12.83 7.95
CA LEU A 95 3.51 -11.44 8.30
C LEU A 95 3.95 -10.45 7.21
N ALA A 96 5.15 -10.62 6.65
CA ALA A 96 5.65 -9.78 5.57
C ALA A 96 4.80 -9.92 4.29
N ALA A 97 4.38 -11.13 3.94
CA ALA A 97 3.49 -11.38 2.82
C ALA A 97 2.12 -10.70 3.01
N ALA A 98 1.52 -10.85 4.20
CA ALA A 98 0.27 -10.18 4.54
C ALA A 98 0.40 -8.65 4.49
N LEU A 99 1.50 -8.11 5.01
CA LEU A 99 1.79 -6.67 5.00
C LEU A 99 1.92 -6.12 3.57
N ARG A 100 2.60 -6.86 2.69
CA ARG A 100 2.72 -6.52 1.26
C ARG A 100 1.35 -6.46 0.59
N GLN A 101 0.49 -7.44 0.83
CA GLN A 101 -0.85 -7.46 0.24
C GLN A 101 -1.67 -6.25 0.69
N ARG A 102 -1.67 -5.94 1.99
CA ARG A 102 -2.39 -4.77 2.52
C ARG A 102 -1.88 -3.45 1.95
N ASN A 103 -0.57 -3.34 1.71
CA ASN A 103 0.00 -2.14 1.09
C ASN A 103 -0.47 -1.98 -0.37
N LEU A 104 -0.60 -3.07 -1.12
CA LEU A 104 -1.16 -3.05 -2.48
C LEU A 104 -2.65 -2.65 -2.47
N ASP A 105 -3.42 -3.18 -1.53
CA ASP A 105 -4.85 -2.85 -1.38
C ASP A 105 -5.04 -1.36 -1.03
N ASN A 106 -4.27 -0.84 -0.07
CA ASN A 106 -4.29 0.58 0.30
C ASN A 106 -3.86 1.48 -0.88
N GLY A 107 -2.85 1.08 -1.65
CA GLY A 107 -2.43 1.80 -2.86
C GLY A 107 -3.53 1.86 -3.94
N THR A 108 -4.28 0.77 -4.10
CA THR A 108 -5.42 0.71 -5.04
C THR A 108 -6.54 1.66 -4.61
N LEU A 109 -6.84 1.72 -3.30
CA LEU A 109 -7.84 2.63 -2.73
C LEU A 109 -7.45 4.11 -2.92
N ILE A 110 -6.18 4.45 -2.71
CA ILE A 110 -5.65 5.81 -2.95
C ILE A 110 -5.82 6.18 -4.43
N ALA A 111 -5.45 5.29 -5.35
CA ALA A 111 -5.57 5.54 -6.79
C ALA A 111 -7.04 5.75 -7.22
N LEU A 112 -7.96 4.96 -6.67
CA LEU A 112 -9.39 5.11 -6.92
C LEU A 112 -9.91 6.48 -6.44
N ARG A 113 -9.52 6.90 -5.22
CA ARG A 113 -9.89 8.21 -4.67
C ARG A 113 -9.34 9.37 -5.50
N LEU A 114 -8.07 9.28 -5.93
CA LEU A 114 -7.47 10.30 -6.79
C LEU A 114 -8.21 10.43 -8.12
N ARG A 115 -8.62 9.31 -8.73
CA ARG A 115 -9.42 9.34 -9.96
C ARG A 115 -10.79 9.95 -9.74
N ALA A 116 -11.44 9.64 -8.61
CA ALA A 116 -12.73 10.22 -8.26
C ALA A 116 -12.65 11.74 -8.03
N THR A 117 -11.61 12.22 -7.32
CA THR A 117 -11.41 13.66 -7.11
C THR A 117 -11.06 14.39 -8.41
N GLN A 118 -10.21 13.82 -9.27
CA GLN A 118 -9.91 14.36 -10.60
C GLN A 118 -11.17 14.47 -11.47
N ASN A 119 -12.02 13.43 -11.47
CA ASN A 119 -13.28 13.45 -12.19
C ASN A 119 -14.25 14.52 -11.64
N ALA A 120 -14.36 14.63 -10.31
CA ALA A 120 -15.19 15.66 -9.67
C ALA A 120 -14.71 17.07 -10.00
N LEU A 121 -13.39 17.31 -9.95
CA LEU A 121 -12.78 18.56 -10.38
C LEU A 121 -13.04 18.82 -11.86
N ALA A 122 -12.92 17.83 -12.74
CA ALA A 122 -13.21 17.97 -14.16
C ALA A 122 -14.68 18.36 -14.42
N VAL A 123 -15.64 17.77 -13.69
CA VAL A 123 -17.07 18.12 -13.76
C VAL A 123 -17.31 19.55 -13.27
N LEU A 124 -16.72 19.93 -12.14
CA LEU A 124 -16.84 21.29 -11.60
C LEU A 124 -16.20 22.32 -12.53
N HIS A 125 -15.01 22.04 -13.08
CA HIS A 125 -14.36 22.89 -14.07
C HIS A 125 -15.16 22.97 -15.37
N ALA A 126 -15.77 21.88 -15.84
CA ALA A 126 -16.65 21.90 -17.01
C ALA A 126 -17.92 22.72 -16.75
N ALA A 127 -18.50 22.66 -15.55
CA ALA A 127 -19.63 23.48 -15.15
C ALA A 127 -19.26 24.97 -15.00
N ASN A 128 -18.05 25.27 -14.51
CA ASN A 128 -17.57 26.64 -14.28
C ASN A 128 -17.02 27.31 -15.56
N ASN A 129 -16.41 26.54 -16.46
CA ASN A 129 -15.91 27.03 -17.75
C ASN A 129 -16.97 26.92 -18.88
N GLY A 130 -18.03 26.13 -18.67
CA GLY A 130 -19.19 26.00 -19.54
C GLY A 130 -20.22 27.11 -19.32
N GLY A 131 -19.79 28.37 -19.37
CA GLY A 131 -20.64 29.57 -19.35
C GLY A 131 -21.60 29.72 -20.55
N GLY A 132 -22.14 28.61 -21.06
CA GLY A 132 -23.26 28.57 -21.97
C GLY A 132 -24.42 27.89 -21.26
N THR A 133 -25.41 28.67 -20.86
CA THR A 133 -26.69 28.20 -20.35
C THR A 133 -27.19 27.01 -21.20
N PRO A 134 -27.52 25.84 -20.61
CA PRO A 134 -28.07 24.70 -21.34
C PRO A 134 -29.40 25.01 -22.04
N TYR A 135 -30.01 26.14 -21.68
CA TYR A 135 -31.24 26.67 -22.23
C TYR A 135 -30.95 28.06 -22.82
N GLY A 136 -31.23 28.26 -24.11
CA GLY A 136 -31.34 29.61 -24.64
C GLY A 136 -32.47 30.37 -23.94
N ARG A 137 -32.48 31.70 -24.04
CA ARG A 137 -33.50 32.58 -23.43
C ARG A 137 -34.96 32.17 -23.72
N ASP A 138 -35.19 31.39 -24.79
CA ASP A 138 -36.51 30.91 -25.21
C ASP A 138 -36.78 29.42 -24.87
N GLY A 139 -35.91 28.74 -24.11
CA GLY A 139 -36.18 27.42 -23.52
C GLY A 139 -36.32 26.23 -24.49
N LYS A 140 -35.94 26.36 -25.77
CA LYS A 140 -36.06 25.26 -26.75
C LYS A 140 -34.70 24.63 -27.07
N GLN A 141 -34.63 23.29 -26.97
CA GLN A 141 -33.55 22.52 -27.58
C GLN A 141 -33.76 22.48 -29.11
N PRO A 142 -32.75 22.77 -29.95
CA PRO A 142 -32.80 22.33 -31.33
C PRO A 142 -32.59 20.82 -31.33
N LEU A 143 -33.68 20.06 -31.35
CA LEU A 143 -33.66 18.67 -31.78
C LEU A 143 -33.25 18.65 -33.25
N SER A 144 -31.95 18.66 -33.52
CA SER A 144 -31.43 18.28 -34.83
C SER A 144 -31.44 16.76 -34.88
N MET A 145 -32.58 16.18 -35.29
CA MET A 145 -32.59 14.79 -35.71
C MET A 145 -31.70 14.66 -36.95
N PRO A 146 -30.76 13.69 -37.01
CA PRO A 146 -30.05 13.40 -38.24
C PRO A 146 -31.06 12.91 -39.30
N ARG A 147 -31.18 13.66 -40.41
CA ARG A 147 -31.92 13.23 -41.60
C ARG A 147 -31.16 12.07 -42.25
N PHE A 148 -31.61 10.83 -42.05
CA PHE A 148 -31.25 9.74 -42.94
C PHE A 148 -32.04 9.91 -44.24
N SER A 149 -31.38 10.46 -45.26
CA SER A 149 -31.92 10.48 -46.62
C SER A 149 -31.65 9.12 -47.25
N ILE A 150 -32.65 8.24 -47.25
CA ILE A 150 -32.63 7.03 -48.09
C ILE A 150 -32.96 7.51 -49.52
N VAL A 151 -31.95 7.52 -50.40
CA VAL A 151 -32.18 7.62 -51.85
C VAL A 151 -32.40 6.20 -52.36
N ALA A 152 -33.60 5.96 -52.86
CA ALA A 152 -33.93 4.79 -53.67
C ALA A 152 -33.78 5.18 -55.15
N GLN A 153 -32.87 4.50 -55.86
CA GLN A 153 -33.04 3.97 -57.22
C GLN A 153 -31.80 3.20 -57.64
#